data_AF-A0A1B7WB70-F1
#
_entry.id   AF-A0A1B7WB70-F1
#
_cell.length_a   1.000
_cell.length_b   1.000
_cell.length_c   1.000
_cell.angle_alpha   90.00
_cell.angle_beta   90.00
_cell.angle_gamma   90.00
#
_symmetry.space_group_name_H-M   'P 1'
#
loop_
_entity.id
_entity.type
_entity.pdbx_description
1 polymer ?
#
loop_
_entity_poly.entity_id
_entity_poly.type
_entity_poly.pdbx_seq_one_letter_code
_entity_poly.pdbx_strand_id
1 'polypeptide(L)'
;MEELLELQQLLINGNIPGALLLVEEMTEMSKDDKLNKIFSFGKIILLHLIKQAAEKRTTRSWDLSIANAVKEIQRTNKRRK
;
A
#
# COMPACT_ATOMS: atom_id res chain seq x y z
N MET A 1 11.78 10.91 -1.49
CA MET A 1 12.30 12.14 -2.16
C MET A 1 13.76 12.35 -1.77
N GLU A 2 14.13 12.05 -0.52
CA GLU A 2 15.53 11.92 -0.07
C GLU A 2 16.24 10.70 -0.69
N GLU A 3 15.61 9.52 -0.77
CA GLU A 3 16.30 8.33 -1.33
C GLU A 3 16.66 8.50 -2.82
N LEU A 4 15.86 9.26 -3.58
CA LEU A 4 16.16 9.57 -4.97
C LEU A 4 17.35 10.54 -5.11
N LEU A 5 17.51 11.45 -4.15
CA LEU A 5 18.65 12.37 -4.12
C LEU A 5 19.93 11.62 -3.74
N GLU A 6 19.83 10.71 -2.77
CA GLU A 6 20.92 9.82 -2.37
C GLU A 6 21.33 8.90 -3.53
N LEU A 7 20.36 8.31 -4.23
CA LEU A 7 20.63 7.53 -5.44
C LEU A 7 21.35 8.37 -6.51
N GLN A 8 20.91 9.61 -6.73
CA GLN A 8 21.57 10.51 -7.67
C GLN A 8 23.03 10.78 -7.26
N GLN A 9 23.30 11.01 -5.98
CA GLN A 9 24.66 11.23 -5.48
C GLN A 9 25.55 9.99 -5.64
N LEU A 10 25.05 8.80 -5.32
CA LEU A 10 25.76 7.55 -5.50
C LEU A 10 26.15 7.31 -6.97
N LEU A 11 25.22 7.62 -7.89
CA LEU A 11 25.47 7.53 -9.33
C LEU A 11 26.52 8.54 -9.81
N ILE A 12 26.44 9.81 -9.38
CA ILE A 12 27.43 10.84 -9.73
C ILE A 12 28.83 10.47 -9.21
N ASN A 13 28.91 9.88 -8.02
CA ASN A 13 30.16 9.47 -7.40
C ASN A 13 30.70 8.14 -7.98
N GLY A 14 30.01 7.51 -8.93
CA GLY A 14 30.41 6.24 -9.53
C GLY A 14 30.28 5.03 -8.60
N ASN A 15 29.64 5.17 -7.44
CA ASN A 15 29.40 4.07 -6.52
C ASN A 15 28.20 3.22 -6.96
N ILE A 16 28.41 2.45 -8.02
CA ILE A 16 27.38 1.56 -8.59
C ILE A 16 26.89 0.51 -7.59
N PRO A 17 27.75 -0.17 -6.79
CA PRO A 17 27.27 -1.14 -5.80
C PRO A 17 26.32 -0.52 -4.77
N GLY A 18 26.65 0.66 -4.24
CA GLY A 18 25.77 1.38 -3.30
C GLY A 18 24.46 1.81 -3.95
N ALA A 19 24.50 2.30 -5.19
CA ALA A 19 23.30 2.66 -5.94
C ALA A 19 22.38 1.45 -6.17
N LEU A 20 22.92 0.28 -6.49
CA LEU A 20 22.15 -0.96 -6.67
C LEU A 20 21.50 -1.42 -5.37
N LEU A 21 22.23 -1.39 -4.25
CA LEU A 21 21.70 -1.74 -2.93
C LEU A 21 20.51 -0.84 -2.57
N LEU A 22 20.64 0.48 -2.75
CA LEU A 22 19.56 1.42 -2.45
C LEU A 22 18.33 1.17 -3.33
N VAL A 23 18.51 0.80 -4.60
CA VAL A 23 17.38 0.44 -5.49
C VAL A 23 16.68 -0.82 -5.01
N GLU A 24 17.40 -1.83 -4.53
CA GLU A 24 16.81 -3.04 -3.95
C GLU A 24 15.99 -2.71 -2.70
N GLU A 25 16.55 -1.93 -1.76
CA GLU A 25 15.85 -1.47 -0.55
C GLU A 25 14.59 -0.67 -0.89
N MET A 26 14.68 0.31 -1.79
CA MET A 26 13.53 1.08 -2.26
C MET A 26 12.45 0.20 -2.92
N THR A 27 12.88 -0.85 -3.62
CA THR A 27 11.96 -1.81 -4.26
C THR A 27 11.24 -2.65 -3.22
N GLU A 28 11.92 -3.09 -2.16
CA GLU A 28 11.33 -3.81 -1.04
C GLU A 28 10.35 -2.93 -0.26
N MET A 29 10.76 -1.71 0.12
CA MET A 29 9.88 -0.75 0.78
C MET A 29 8.62 -0.46 -0.03
N SER A 30 8.74 -0.31 -1.35
CA SER A 30 7.58 -0.08 -2.23
C SER A 30 6.59 -1.25 -2.22
N LYS A 31 7.09 -2.49 -2.17
CA LYS A 31 6.23 -3.68 -2.06
C LYS A 31 5.53 -3.71 -0.71
N ASP A 32 6.26 -3.48 0.38
CA ASP A 32 5.72 -3.50 1.74
C ASP A 32 4.67 -2.42 1.93
N ASP A 33 4.90 -1.19 1.44
CA ASP A 33 3.93 -0.11 1.48
C ASP A 33 2.60 -0.47 0.79
N LYS A 34 2.69 -1.13 -0.37
CA LYS A 34 1.52 -1.59 -1.12
C LYS A 34 0.75 -2.64 -0.31
N LEU A 35 1.45 -3.60 0.27
CA LEU A 35 0.85 -4.65 1.10
C LEU A 35 0.22 -4.07 2.36
N ASN A 36 0.92 -3.19 3.07
CA ASN A 36 0.44 -2.54 4.30
C ASN A 36 -0.82 -1.70 4.07
N LYS A 37 -0.91 -1.00 2.93
CA LYS A 37 -2.14 -0.29 2.53
C LYS A 37 -3.31 -1.24 2.30
N ILE A 38 -3.10 -2.30 1.52
CA ILE A 38 -4.14 -3.32 1.25
C ILE A 38 -4.60 -3.97 2.55
N PHE A 39 -3.65 -4.35 3.42
CA PHE A 39 -3.94 -4.96 4.72
C PHE A 39 -4.77 -4.03 5.61
N SER A 40 -4.45 -2.73 5.62
CA SER A 40 -5.19 -1.74 6.40
C SER A 40 -6.65 -1.59 5.93
N PHE A 41 -6.90 -1.58 4.62
CA PHE A 41 -8.26 -1.62 4.08
C PHE A 41 -8.97 -2.95 4.37
N GLY A 42 -8.24 -4.07 4.33
CA GLY A 42 -8.73 -5.38 4.72
C GLY A 42 -9.27 -5.40 6.16
N LYS A 43 -8.54 -4.79 7.11
CA LYS A 43 -9.01 -4.64 8.50
C LYS A 43 -10.32 -3.86 8.59
N ILE A 44 -10.49 -2.78 7.81
CA ILE A 44 -11.72 -1.98 7.77
C ILE A 44 -12.89 -2.83 7.26
N ILE A 45 -12.69 -3.57 6.17
CA ILE A 45 -13.72 -4.44 5.60
C ILE A 45 -14.13 -5.51 6.62
N LEU A 46 -13.16 -6.21 7.21
CA LEU A 46 -13.41 -7.26 8.21
C LEU A 46 -14.19 -6.71 9.41
N LEU A 47 -13.81 -5.53 9.92
CA LEU A 47 -14.52 -4.88 11.02
C LEU A 47 -16.01 -4.67 10.69
N HIS A 48 -16.32 -4.15 9.50
CA HIS A 48 -17.71 -3.93 9.12
C HIS A 48 -18.47 -5.23 8.84
N LEU A 49 -17.85 -6.22 8.18
CA LEU A 49 -18.46 -7.52 7.93
C LEU A 49 -18.77 -8.28 9.23
N ILE A 50 -17.86 -8.24 10.20
CA ILE A 50 -18.07 -8.85 11.53
C ILE A 50 -19.24 -8.16 12.24
N LYS A 51 -19.32 -6.83 12.21
CA LYS A 51 -20.47 -6.10 12.79
C LYS A 51 -21.78 -6.45 12.10
N GLN A 52 -21.79 -6.55 10.77
CA GLN A 52 -22.98 -6.96 10.02
C GLN A 52 -23.46 -8.35 10.41
N ALA A 53 -22.53 -9.31 10.54
CA ALA A 53 -22.85 -10.67 10.95
C ALA A 53 -23.35 -10.75 12.40
N ALA A 54 -22.67 -10.06 13.33
CA ALA A 54 -23.01 -10.07 14.74
C ALA A 54 -24.35 -9.38 15.02
N GLU A 55 -24.61 -8.24 14.35
CA GLU A 55 -25.82 -7.43 14.57
C GLU A 55 -26.99 -7.80 13.63
N LYS A 56 -26.76 -8.70 12.67
CA LYS A 56 -27.73 -9.11 11.63
C LYS A 56 -28.37 -7.92 10.89
N ARG A 57 -27.62 -6.84 10.72
CA ARG A 57 -28.05 -5.62 10.01
C ARG A 57 -26.87 -4.93 9.36
N THR A 58 -27.14 -4.04 8.42
CA THR A 58 -26.16 -3.09 7.90
C THR A 58 -26.66 -1.66 8.01
N THR A 59 -25.74 -0.69 7.92
CA THR A 59 -26.07 0.71 7.69
C THR A 59 -25.48 1.14 6.35
N ARG A 60 -26.10 2.14 5.73
CA ARG A 60 -25.59 2.75 4.50
C ARG A 60 -24.14 3.22 4.65
N SER A 61 -23.75 3.72 5.83
CA SER A 61 -22.37 4.15 6.10
C SER A 61 -21.38 2.98 6.15
N TRP A 62 -21.78 1.80 6.63
CA TRP A 62 -20.92 0.61 6.62
C TRP A 62 -20.75 0.06 5.21
N ASP A 63 -21.84 -0.04 4.44
CA ASP A 63 -21.77 -0.50 3.05
C ASP A 63 -20.88 0.43 2.21
N LEU A 64 -21.00 1.75 2.42
CA LEU A 64 -20.15 2.74 1.75
C LEU A 64 -18.68 2.60 2.17
N SER A 65 -18.41 2.36 3.46
CA SER A 65 -17.05 2.14 3.97
C SER A 65 -16.40 0.90 3.35
N ILE A 66 -17.14 -0.21 3.27
CA ILE A 66 -16.69 -1.44 2.60
C ILE A 66 -16.41 -1.17 1.12
N ALA A 67 -17.35 -0.54 0.41
CA ALA A 67 -17.20 -0.24 -1.01
C ALA A 67 -15.97 0.65 -1.30
N ASN A 68 -15.75 1.67 -0.46
CA ASN A 68 -14.59 2.54 -0.56
C ASN A 68 -13.28 1.78 -0.30
N ALA A 69 -13.23 0.95 0.74
CA ALA A 69 -12.05 0.14 1.05
C ALA A 69 -11.72 -0.83 -0.10
N VAL A 70 -12.72 -1.49 -0.69
CA VAL A 70 -12.55 -2.36 -1.86
C VAL A 70 -12.00 -1.58 -3.05
N LYS A 71 -12.55 -0.39 -3.33
CA LYS A 71 -12.08 0.49 -4.42
C LYS A 71 -10.61 0.89 -4.22
N GLU A 72 -10.21 1.24 -3.00
CA GLU A 72 -8.83 1.62 -2.72
C GLU A 72 -7.87 0.42 -2.78
N ILE A 73 -8.31 -0.79 -2.39
CA ILE A 73 -7.53 -2.02 -2.62
C ILE A 73 -7.31 -2.24 -4.12
N GLN A 74 -8.37 -2.14 -4.93
CA GLN A 74 -8.27 -2.30 -6.39
C GLN A 74 -7.35 -1.25 -7.01
N ARG A 75 -7.49 0.02 -6.61
CA ARG A 75 -6.63 1.13 -7.06
C ARG A 75 -5.16 0.89 -6.69
N THR A 76 -4.90 0.50 -5.44
CA THR A 76 -3.56 0.19 -4.94
C THR A 76 -2.97 -1.01 -5.68
N ASN A 77 -3.80 -2.02 -5.97
CA ASN A 77 -3.33 -3.25 -6.63
C ASN A 77 -3.09 -3.09 -8.15
N LYS A 78 -3.75 -2.11 -8.79
CA LYS A 78 -3.66 -1.89 -10.24
C LYS A 78 -2.19 -1.73 -10.68
N ARG A 79 -1.74 -2.60 -11.58
CA ARG A 79 -0.43 -2.46 -12.24
C ARG A 79 -0.51 -1.26 -13.18
N ARG A 80 0.43 -0.31 -13.04
CA ARG A 80 0.65 0.72 -14.07
C ARG A 80 1.33 0.00 -15.24
N LYS A 81 0.66 -0.03 -16.39
CA LYS A 81 1.25 -0.45 -17.66
C LYS A 81 1.98 0.74 -18.26
#